data_AF-A0A972DMR5-F1
#
_entry.id   AF-A0A972DMR5-F1
#
_cell.length_a   1.000
_cell.length_b   1.000
_cell.length_c   1.000
_cell.angle_alpha   90.00
_cell.angle_beta   90.00
_cell.angle_gamma   90.00
#
_symmetry.space_group_name_H-M   'P 1'
#
loop_
_entity.id
_entity.type
_entity.pdbx_description
1 polymer ?
#
loop_
_entity_poly.entity_id
_entity_poly.type
_entity_poly.pdbx_seq_one_letter_code
_entity_poly.pdbx_strand_id
1 'polypeptide(L)'
;SGVQYHLAVSLHAPDDGLRSQIVPANRHVGIAAILAATDDYFARTGRRVTFEYVLLAGVNDRQEHALRLAALLKGRPSLVNLIPYNPVAGLPFQTPDPGRVRRFEETLEAGGVAVKTRYRKGNRIDAACGQLRRSRA
;
A
#
# COMPACT_ATOMS: atom_id res chain seq x y z
N SER A 1 -14.03 18.81 22.01
CA SER A 1 -14.03 18.06 20.73
C SER A 1 -12.59 17.81 20.31
N GLY A 2 -12.15 16.55 20.24
CA GLY A 2 -10.78 16.19 19.87
C GLY A 2 -10.52 16.30 18.36
N VAL A 3 -9.25 16.49 17.97
CA VAL A 3 -8.85 16.57 16.56
C VAL A 3 -9.07 15.21 15.88
N GLN A 4 -9.66 15.23 14.68
CA GLN A 4 -9.99 14.03 13.92
C GLN A 4 -8.94 13.73 12.82
N TYR A 5 -8.12 12.70 13.02
CA TYR A 5 -7.05 12.32 12.07
C TYR A 5 -7.45 11.20 11.12
N HIS A 6 -7.06 11.28 9.85
CA HIS A 6 -7.18 10.14 8.93
C HIS A 6 -6.06 9.13 9.19
N LEU A 7 -6.41 7.87 9.44
CA LEU A 7 -5.43 6.80 9.64
C LEU A 7 -5.03 6.18 8.30
N ALA A 8 -3.73 6.18 8.03
CA ALA A 8 -3.12 5.45 6.93
C ALA A 8 -2.17 4.37 7.46
N VAL A 9 -2.22 3.18 6.87
CA VAL A 9 -1.42 2.01 7.27
C VAL A 9 -0.60 1.52 6.09
N SER A 10 0.73 1.47 6.26
CA SER A 10 1.66 0.86 5.30
C SER A 10 1.51 -0.67 5.29
N LEU A 11 0.67 -1.18 4.38
CA LEU A 11 0.41 -2.61 4.24
C LEU A 11 1.42 -3.29 3.31
N HIS A 12 1.47 -2.82 2.06
CA HIS A 12 2.47 -3.17 1.02
C HIS A 12 2.56 -4.66 0.58
N ALA A 13 1.80 -5.58 1.17
CA ALA A 13 1.73 -6.98 0.74
C ALA A 13 0.44 -7.65 1.26
N PRO A 14 -0.04 -8.71 0.58
CA PRO A 14 -1.26 -9.43 0.98
C PRO A 14 -1.01 -10.62 1.91
N ASP A 15 0.26 -10.99 2.16
CA ASP A 15 0.64 -12.10 3.06
C ASP A 15 1.91 -11.75 3.87
N ASP A 16 2.09 -12.44 4.99
CA ASP A 16 3.18 -12.15 5.94
C ASP A 16 4.57 -12.45 5.38
N GLY A 17 4.68 -13.42 4.47
CA GLY A 17 5.94 -13.78 3.82
C GLY A 17 6.45 -12.61 2.99
N LEU A 18 5.62 -12.11 2.08
CA LEU A 18 5.95 -10.97 1.24
C LEU A 18 6.06 -9.68 2.06
N ARG A 19 5.17 -9.47 3.05
CA ARG A 19 5.23 -8.28 3.89
C ARG A 19 6.51 -8.20 4.70
N SER A 20 7.02 -9.32 5.22
CA SER A 20 8.28 -9.35 5.98
C SER A 20 9.52 -9.07 5.13
N GLN A 21 9.44 -9.25 3.80
CA GLN A 21 10.49 -8.87 2.86
C GLN A 21 10.52 -7.35 2.62
N ILE A 22 9.35 -6.71 2.58
CA ILE A 22 9.20 -5.28 2.25
C ILE A 22 9.22 -4.40 3.51
N VAL A 23 8.59 -4.87 4.59
CA VAL A 23 8.43 -4.19 5.88
C VAL A 23 8.95 -5.12 6.98
N PRO A 24 10.25 -5.05 7.35
CA PRO A 24 10.87 -5.97 8.31
C PRO A 24 10.17 -6.02 9.68
N ALA A 25 9.55 -4.92 10.10
CA ALA A 25 8.77 -4.85 11.33
C ALA A 25 7.59 -5.85 11.36
N ASN A 26 7.12 -6.37 10.21
CA ASN A 26 6.03 -7.34 10.14
C ASN A 26 6.29 -8.62 10.95
N ARG A 27 7.56 -9.02 11.10
CA ARG A 27 7.94 -10.27 11.80
C ARG A 27 7.42 -10.35 13.25
N HIS A 28 7.11 -9.21 13.86
CA HIS A 28 6.63 -9.12 15.24
C HIS A 28 5.13 -8.80 15.34
N VAL A 29 4.47 -8.41 14.24
CA VAL A 29 3.08 -7.90 14.26
C VAL A 29 2.15 -8.82 13.48
N GLY A 30 2.52 -9.15 12.25
CA GLY A 30 1.68 -9.89 11.32
C GLY A 30 0.52 -9.07 10.71
N ILE A 31 0.05 -9.48 9.54
CA ILE A 31 -1.07 -8.83 8.85
C ILE A 31 -2.39 -8.98 9.63
N ALA A 32 -2.63 -10.14 10.23
CA ALA A 32 -3.88 -10.38 10.96
C ALA A 32 -4.10 -9.37 12.10
N ALA A 33 -3.05 -9.06 12.88
CA ALA A 33 -3.13 -8.08 13.95
C ALA A 33 -3.38 -6.66 13.41
N ILE A 34 -2.78 -6.31 12.27
CA ILE A 34 -3.04 -5.04 11.59
C ILE A 34 -4.52 -4.93 11.20
N LEU A 35 -5.07 -5.96 10.57
CA LEU A 35 -6.48 -5.95 10.14
C LEU A 35 -7.43 -5.86 11.33
N ALA A 36 -7.18 -6.64 12.39
CA ALA A 36 -7.97 -6.57 13.61
C ALA A 36 -7.96 -5.16 14.23
N ALA A 37 -6.79 -4.51 14.28
CA ALA A 37 -6.68 -3.14 14.77
C ALA A 37 -7.40 -2.13 13.88
N THR A 38 -7.39 -2.31 12.55
CA THR A 38 -8.14 -1.42 11.64
C THR A 38 -9.64 -1.63 11.72
N ASP A 39 -10.09 -2.87 11.96
CA ASP A 39 -11.49 -3.21 12.15
C ASP A 39 -12.01 -2.59 13.47
N ASP A 40 -11.24 -2.66 14.57
CA ASP A 40 -11.54 -1.98 15.85
C ASP A 40 -11.56 -0.46 15.70
N TYR A 41 -10.60 0.12 14.97
CA TYR A 41 -10.58 1.57 14.67
C TYR A 41 -11.86 2.01 13.95
N PHE A 42 -12.31 1.26 12.95
CA PHE A 42 -13.55 1.56 12.24
C PHE A 42 -14.75 1.44 13.18
N ALA A 43 -14.85 0.36 13.97
CA ALA A 43 -15.96 0.16 14.90
C ALA A 43 -16.11 1.31 15.91
N ARG A 44 -14.99 1.88 16.38
CA ARG A 44 -14.99 2.98 17.34
C ARG A 44 -15.24 4.36 16.73
N THR A 45 -14.82 4.58 15.49
CA THR A 45 -14.78 5.93 14.90
C THR A 45 -15.73 6.13 13.72
N GLY A 46 -16.20 5.05 13.11
CA GLY A 46 -16.94 5.05 11.84
C GLY A 46 -16.09 5.47 10.63
N ARG A 47 -14.77 5.65 10.79
CA ARG A 47 -13.90 6.19 9.75
C ARG A 47 -13.10 5.08 9.10
N ARG A 48 -13.15 5.03 7.76
CA ARG A 48 -12.36 4.08 6.98
C ARG A 48 -10.87 4.32 7.13
N VAL A 49 -10.09 3.24 7.08
CA VAL A 49 -8.63 3.28 7.03
C VAL A 49 -8.15 3.37 5.57
N THR A 50 -7.05 4.07 5.34
CA THR A 50 -6.34 4.01 4.05
C THR A 50 -5.18 3.04 4.14
N PHE A 51 -5.16 1.99 3.32
CA PHE A 51 -4.01 1.10 3.18
C PHE A 51 -3.09 1.64 2.09
N GLU A 52 -1.87 2.00 2.47
CA GLU A 52 -0.82 2.37 1.53
C GLU A 52 -0.19 1.10 0.95
N TYR A 53 -0.11 1.01 -0.37
CA TYR A 53 0.45 -0.15 -1.07
C TYR A 53 1.41 0.32 -2.17
N VAL A 54 2.71 0.28 -1.87
CA VAL A 54 3.75 0.54 -2.89
C VAL A 54 3.79 -0.63 -3.86
N LEU A 55 3.77 -0.35 -5.16
CA LEU A 55 3.93 -1.37 -6.21
C LEU A 55 5.38 -1.38 -6.66
N LEU A 56 6.05 -2.50 -6.39
CA LEU A 56 7.45 -2.80 -6.70
C LEU A 56 7.49 -3.83 -7.82
N ALA A 57 8.11 -3.48 -8.95
CA ALA A 57 8.10 -4.32 -10.14
C ALA A 57 8.64 -5.73 -9.87
N GLY A 58 7.87 -6.75 -10.21
CA GLY A 58 8.23 -8.16 -10.05
C GLY A 58 8.19 -8.68 -8.61
N VAL A 59 8.03 -7.81 -7.60
CA VAL A 59 8.04 -8.18 -6.18
C VAL A 59 6.62 -8.38 -5.67
N ASN A 60 5.78 -7.35 -5.74
CA ASN A 60 4.43 -7.35 -5.17
C ASN A 60 3.35 -6.80 -6.13
N ASP A 61 3.66 -6.73 -7.43
CA ASP A 61 2.82 -6.14 -8.50
C ASP A 61 2.17 -7.18 -9.42
N ARG A 62 2.38 -8.48 -9.18
CA ARG A 62 1.76 -9.58 -9.95
C ARG A 62 0.25 -9.67 -9.67
N GLN A 63 -0.51 -10.17 -10.66
CA GLN A 63 -1.97 -10.33 -10.57
C GLN A 63 -2.41 -11.18 -9.38
N GLU A 64 -1.67 -12.23 -9.05
CA GLU A 64 -1.93 -13.07 -7.86
C GLU A 64 -1.92 -12.27 -6.55
N HIS A 65 -1.09 -11.24 -6.43
CA HIS A 65 -1.05 -10.40 -5.23
C HIS A 65 -2.27 -9.49 -5.16
N ALA A 66 -2.72 -8.95 -6.29
CA ALA A 66 -3.95 -8.16 -6.36
C ALA A 66 -5.17 -8.99 -5.96
N LEU A 67 -5.28 -10.22 -6.46
CA LEU A 67 -6.36 -11.15 -6.08
C LEU A 67 -6.35 -11.47 -4.59
N ARG A 68 -5.17 -11.77 -4.01
CA ARG A 68 -5.04 -12.01 -2.57
C ARG A 68 -5.36 -10.77 -1.74
N LEU A 69 -4.91 -9.60 -2.17
CA LEU A 69 -5.19 -8.34 -1.49
C LEU A 69 -6.69 -8.00 -1.54
N ALA A 70 -7.33 -8.21 -2.69
CA ALA A 70 -8.77 -8.05 -2.85
C ALA A 70 -9.54 -8.96 -1.88
N ALA A 71 -9.18 -10.24 -1.82
CA ALA A 71 -9.78 -11.19 -0.88
C ALA A 71 -9.57 -10.79 0.58
N LEU A 72 -8.36 -10.32 0.93
CA LEU A 72 -8.01 -9.88 2.27
C LEU A 72 -8.83 -8.67 2.74
N LEU A 73 -9.12 -7.74 1.83
CA LEU A 73 -9.79 -6.47 2.15
C LEU A 73 -11.28 -6.46 1.82
N LYS A 74 -11.81 -7.52 1.21
CA LYS A 74 -13.21 -7.62 0.81
C LYS A 74 -14.14 -7.38 2.00
N GLY A 75 -15.11 -6.48 1.81
CA GLY A 75 -16.11 -6.12 2.82
C GLY A 75 -15.58 -5.20 3.93
N ARG A 76 -14.29 -4.86 3.95
CA ARG A 76 -13.75 -3.90 4.92
C ARG A 76 -13.91 -2.47 4.43
N PRO A 77 -14.41 -1.55 5.28
CA PRO A 77 -14.49 -0.13 4.95
C PRO A 77 -13.08 0.47 4.90
N SER A 78 -12.47 0.41 3.73
CA SER A 78 -11.09 0.82 3.51
C SER A 78 -10.91 1.45 2.12
N LEU A 79 -9.81 2.18 1.97
CA LEU A 79 -9.31 2.66 0.69
C LEU A 79 -7.91 2.11 0.49
N VAL A 80 -7.62 1.47 -0.64
CA VAL A 80 -6.25 1.15 -1.04
C VAL A 80 -5.68 2.30 -1.85
N ASN A 81 -4.56 2.85 -1.41
CA ASN A 81 -3.81 3.85 -2.13
C ASN A 81 -2.62 3.18 -2.81
N LEU A 82 -2.74 2.90 -4.12
CA LEU A 82 -1.69 2.30 -4.92
C LEU A 82 -0.64 3.35 -5.27
N ILE A 83 0.62 3.06 -4.95
CA ILE A 83 1.76 3.95 -5.20
C ILE A 83 2.78 3.23 -6.07
N PRO A 84 2.77 3.45 -7.40
CA PRO A 84 3.85 2.96 -8.27
C PRO A 84 5.20 3.43 -7.74
N TYR A 85 6.12 2.49 -7.53
CA TYR A 85 7.41 2.79 -6.90
C TYR A 85 8.23 3.77 -7.74
N ASN A 86 8.85 4.72 -7.04
CA ASN A 86 9.78 5.68 -7.60
C ASN A 86 11.20 5.24 -7.24
N PRO A 87 12.11 5.05 -8.22
CA PRO A 87 13.44 4.57 -7.94
C PRO A 87 14.16 5.47 -6.95
N VAL A 88 14.84 4.85 -5.99
CA VAL A 88 15.72 5.51 -5.03
C VAL A 88 17.11 4.93 -5.22
N ALA A 89 18.12 5.79 -5.38
CA ALA A 89 19.50 5.36 -5.56
C ALA A 89 19.95 4.44 -4.43
N GLY A 90 20.53 3.29 -4.80
CA GLY A 90 21.01 2.27 -3.86
C GLY A 90 19.96 1.28 -3.35
N LEU A 91 18.70 1.34 -3.81
CA LEU A 91 17.71 0.29 -3.55
C LEU A 91 17.51 -0.59 -4.79
N PRO A 92 17.31 -1.91 -4.63
CA PRO A 92 17.21 -2.87 -5.75
C PRO A 92 15.81 -2.89 -6.40
N PHE A 93 14.92 -1.98 -6.03
CA PHE A 93 13.54 -1.97 -6.49
C PHE A 93 13.36 -1.19 -7.79
N GLN A 94 12.36 -1.58 -8.57
CA GLN A 94 12.07 -0.99 -9.88
C GLN A 94 10.62 -0.52 -9.97
N THR A 95 10.38 0.47 -10.85
CA THR A 95 9.04 0.97 -11.17
C THR A 95 8.26 -0.08 -11.96
N PRO A 96 7.03 -0.41 -11.57
CA PRO A 96 6.19 -1.35 -12.32
C PRO A 96 5.79 -0.77 -13.68
N ASP A 97 5.59 -1.66 -14.66
CA ASP A 97 5.01 -1.31 -15.95
C ASP A 97 3.61 -0.67 -15.76
N PRO A 98 3.26 0.41 -16.47
CA PRO A 98 1.95 1.05 -16.35
C PRO A 98 0.77 0.10 -16.58
N GLY A 99 0.92 -0.86 -17.49
CA GLY A 99 -0.09 -1.90 -17.74
C GLY A 99 -0.25 -2.85 -16.56
N ARG A 100 0.84 -3.17 -15.82
CA ARG A 100 0.74 -3.93 -14.56
C ARG A 100 0.02 -3.14 -13.47
N VAL A 101 0.32 -1.85 -13.32
CA VAL A 101 -0.36 -0.99 -12.34
C VAL A 101 -1.86 -0.97 -12.62
N ARG A 102 -2.24 -0.73 -13.89
CA ARG A 102 -3.65 -0.70 -14.31
C ARG A 102 -4.36 -2.02 -14.05
N ARG A 103 -3.76 -3.16 -14.42
CA ARG A 103 -4.36 -4.48 -14.15
C ARG A 103 -4.50 -4.77 -12.65
N PHE A 104 -3.56 -4.29 -11.83
CA PHE A 104 -3.63 -4.42 -10.38
C PHE A 104 -4.81 -3.63 -9.81
N GLU A 105 -4.96 -2.36 -10.23
CA GLU A 105 -6.08 -1.49 -9.90
C GLU A 105 -7.42 -2.13 -10.29
N GLU A 106 -7.57 -2.53 -11.56
CA GLU A 106 -8.79 -3.17 -12.09
C GLU A 106 -9.14 -4.46 -11.32
N THR A 107 -8.13 -5.27 -10.93
CA THR A 107 -8.35 -6.50 -10.15
C THR A 107 -8.88 -6.21 -8.75
N LEU A 108 -8.38 -5.16 -8.09
CA LEU A 108 -8.86 -4.75 -6.77
C LEU A 108 -10.29 -4.21 -6.84
N GLU A 109 -10.56 -3.35 -7.83
CA GLU A 109 -11.89 -2.78 -8.04
C GLU A 109 -12.93 -3.86 -8.34
N ALA A 110 -12.60 -4.84 -9.21
CA ALA A 110 -13.44 -6.00 -9.49
C ALA A 110 -13.67 -6.87 -8.24
N GLY A 111 -12.73 -6.86 -7.28
CA GLY A 111 -12.87 -7.50 -5.98
C GLY A 111 -13.72 -6.74 -4.96
N GLY A 112 -14.24 -5.55 -5.33
CA GLY A 112 -15.03 -4.69 -4.45
C GLY A 112 -14.20 -3.84 -3.50
N VAL A 113 -12.90 -3.66 -3.76
CA VAL A 113 -12.03 -2.80 -2.96
C VAL A 113 -11.99 -1.40 -3.58
N ALA A 114 -12.19 -0.36 -2.76
CA ALA A 114 -12.02 1.01 -3.22
C ALA A 114 -10.52 1.30 -3.40
N VAL A 115 -10.14 1.82 -4.58
CA VAL A 115 -8.74 2.09 -4.94
C VAL A 115 -8.55 3.54 -5.35
N LYS A 116 -7.37 4.08 -5.06
CA LYS A 116 -6.86 5.31 -5.65
C LYS A 116 -5.41 5.10 -6.05
N THR A 117 -5.09 5.28 -7.32
CA THR A 117 -3.71 5.18 -7.80
C THR A 117 -3.05 6.55 -7.92
N ARG A 118 -1.84 6.68 -7.35
CA ARG A 118 -1.02 7.89 -7.48
C ARG A 118 -0.18 7.83 -8.75
N TYR A 119 -0.81 8.12 -9.88
CA TYR A 119 -0.07 8.32 -11.13
C TYR A 119 0.80 9.57 -11.04
N ARG A 120 2.04 9.49 -11.53
CA ARG A 120 2.89 10.68 -11.68
C ARG A 120 2.23 11.64 -12.66
N LYS A 121 1.99 12.89 -12.24
CA LYS A 121 1.91 14.01 -13.18
C LYS A 121 3.34 14.29 -13.64
N GLY A 122 3.53 14.51 -14.93
CA GLY A 122 4.86 14.64 -15.54
C GLY A 122 5.79 15.62 -14.84
N ASN A 123 7.08 15.33 -14.98
CA ASN A 123 8.28 16.11 -14.66
C ASN A 123 8.89 16.00 -13.25
N ARG A 124 10.10 15.40 -13.26
CA ARG A 124 11.25 15.56 -12.37
C ARG A 124 11.02 16.50 -11.17
N ILE A 125 10.57 15.94 -10.04
CA ILE A 125 10.95 16.45 -8.73
C ILE A 125 11.15 15.23 -7.84
N ASP A 126 12.38 15.05 -7.34
CA ASP A 126 12.78 14.03 -6.37
C ASP A 126 12.17 14.31 -4.98
N ALA A 127 10.85 14.26 -4.92
CA ALA A 127 10.06 14.46 -3.70
C ALA A 127 9.08 13.29 -3.48
N ALA A 128 9.39 12.10 -3.97
CA ALA A 128 8.59 10.92 -3.70
C ALA A 128 8.73 10.50 -2.23
N CYS A 129 7.64 10.06 -1.60
CA CYS A 129 7.68 9.45 -0.26
C CYS A 129 8.73 8.32 -0.23
N GLY A 130 9.71 8.41 0.68
CA GLY A 130 10.87 7.52 0.77
C GLY A 130 12.20 8.10 0.25
N GLN A 131 12.17 9.23 -0.46
CA GLN A 131 13.38 9.91 -0.97
C GLN A 131 13.96 10.97 -0.01
N LEU A 132 13.24 11.31 1.06
CA LEU A 132 13.71 12.24 2.09
C LEU A 132 14.79 11.58 2.97
N ARG A 133 15.97 11.34 2.40
CA ARG A 133 17.19 11.15 3.19
C ARG A 133 17.67 12.53 3.60
N ARG A 134 17.89 12.75 4.89
CA ARG A 134 18.66 13.91 5.36
C ARG A 134 20.03 13.84 4.70
N SER A 135 20.30 14.74 3.77
CA SER A 135 21.67 15.06 3.36
C SER A 135 22.38 15.55 4.61
N ARG A 136 23.18 14.69 5.25
CA ARG A 136 24.22 15.19 6.14
C ARG A 136 25.23 15.86 5.21
N ALA A 137 25.23 17.20 5.26
CA ALA A 137 26.36 18.00 4.83
C ALA A 137 27.60 17.61 5.64
#